data_AF-A0A5J4NZH0-F1
#
_entry.id   AF-A0A5J4NZH0-F1
#
_cell.length_a   1.000
_cell.length_b   1.000
_cell.length_c   1.000
_cell.angle_alpha   90.00
_cell.angle_beta   90.00
_cell.angle_gamma   90.00
#
_symmetry.space_group_name_H-M   'P 1'
#
loop_
_entity.id
_entity.type
_entity.pdbx_description
1 polymer ?
#
loop_
_entity_poly.entity_id
_entity_poly.type
_entity_poly.pdbx_seq_one_letter_code
_entity_poly.pdbx_strand_id
1 'polypeptide(L)'
;MGDSLTEAKSTDYVLQPSTSTITQAVMTRTISMALDTDDVVGTNKKKGTPAEVVRAIAVEARLSSKAVGIRLSDLREVLRQLPLDARTLLGTPRECACTFIEGEEYVHFGLTECINHTLHIDGSTLFNSSRLQLWPILGRLISPSTPVLVVGLFCGLPKPVNVTEYLDT
;
A
#
# COMPACT_ATOMS: atom_id res chain seq x y z
N MET A 1 -59.76 -56.28 -5.45
CA MET A 1 -59.02 -57.28 -4.64
C MET A 1 -57.73 -56.58 -4.20
N GLY A 2 -57.44 -56.34 -2.92
CA GLY A 2 -57.86 -57.06 -1.70
C GLY A 2 -57.15 -58.42 -1.64
N ASP A 3 -56.44 -58.84 -0.58
CA ASP A 3 -56.21 -58.34 0.79
C ASP A 3 -54.77 -58.76 1.21
N SER A 4 -53.98 -58.06 2.04
CA SER A 4 -54.03 -57.75 3.49
C SER A 4 -53.51 -58.87 4.43
N LEU A 5 -52.63 -58.48 5.38
CA LEU A 5 -52.09 -59.24 6.55
C LEU A 5 -51.15 -60.43 6.21
N THR A 6 -50.18 -60.91 7.01
CA THR A 6 -49.82 -60.90 8.46
C THR A 6 -48.27 -60.84 8.62
N GLU A 7 -47.58 -60.49 9.72
CA GLU A 7 -47.82 -59.92 11.06
C GLU A 7 -46.44 -59.38 11.60
N ALA A 8 -46.21 -59.20 12.91
CA ALA A 8 -45.08 -58.46 13.51
C ALA A 8 -44.09 -59.30 14.35
N LYS A 9 -42.91 -58.72 14.66
CA LYS A 9 -42.49 -58.48 16.07
C LYS A 9 -41.35 -57.47 16.22
N SER A 10 -41.48 -56.65 17.28
CA SER A 10 -40.46 -55.74 17.78
C SER A 10 -39.51 -56.46 18.76
N THR A 11 -38.27 -56.00 18.86
CA THR A 11 -37.33 -56.35 19.95
C THR A 11 -36.58 -55.10 20.37
N ASP A 12 -36.73 -54.72 21.64
CA ASP A 12 -36.08 -53.55 22.22
C ASP A 12 -34.57 -53.77 22.44
N TYR A 13 -33.79 -52.72 22.20
CA TYR A 13 -32.46 -52.57 22.82
C TYR A 13 -32.26 -51.13 23.28
N VAL A 14 -32.22 -50.95 24.60
CA VAL A 14 -31.94 -49.67 25.25
C VAL A 14 -30.43 -49.45 25.28
N LEU A 15 -29.95 -48.31 24.78
CA LEU A 15 -28.58 -47.84 24.98
C LEU A 15 -28.60 -46.43 25.59
N GLN A 16 -27.94 -46.28 26.74
CA GLN A 16 -27.87 -45.05 27.51
C GLN A 16 -26.82 -44.07 26.92
N PRO A 17 -27.03 -42.75 27.03
CA PRO A 17 -26.07 -41.76 26.53
C PRO A 17 -24.88 -41.57 27.50
N SER A 18 -23.67 -41.84 27.03
CA SER A 18 -22.43 -41.58 27.78
C SER A 18 -21.96 -40.12 27.63
N THR A 19 -22.34 -39.28 28.59
CA THR A 19 -21.98 -37.84 28.60
C THR A 19 -20.84 -37.57 29.58
N SER A 20 -19.58 -37.49 29.12
CA SER A 20 -18.43 -37.29 30.04
C SER A 20 -17.18 -36.57 29.52
N THR A 21 -17.25 -35.77 28.44
CA THR A 21 -16.02 -35.13 27.88
C THR A 21 -16.08 -33.60 27.70
N ILE A 22 -17.25 -32.98 27.56
CA ILE A 22 -17.33 -31.57 27.12
C ILE A 22 -17.33 -30.55 28.29
N THR A 23 -17.66 -30.97 29.52
CA THR A 23 -17.97 -30.02 30.62
C THR A 23 -16.77 -29.60 31.50
N GLN A 24 -15.60 -30.26 31.42
CA GLN A 24 -14.49 -29.97 32.35
C GLN A 24 -13.60 -28.76 31.97
N ALA A 25 -13.69 -28.23 30.75
CA ALA A 25 -12.78 -27.17 30.28
C ALA A 25 -13.15 -25.74 30.76
N VAL A 26 -14.29 -25.54 31.43
CA VAL A 26 -14.92 -24.21 31.58
C VAL A 26 -14.85 -23.62 33.00
N MET A 27 -14.45 -24.38 34.03
CA MET A 27 -14.81 -24.06 35.42
C MET A 27 -13.67 -23.73 36.43
N THR A 28 -12.38 -23.70 36.06
CA THR A 28 -11.35 -23.35 37.07
C THR A 28 -10.05 -22.72 36.55
N ARG A 29 -9.89 -21.40 36.77
CA ARG A 29 -8.77 -20.76 37.53
C ARG A 29 -8.40 -19.33 37.07
N THR A 30 -9.04 -18.35 37.70
CA THR A 30 -8.38 -17.17 38.29
C THR A 30 -7.97 -17.51 39.74
N ILE A 31 -7.01 -16.87 40.43
CA ILE A 31 -6.02 -15.82 40.11
C ILE A 31 -4.70 -16.23 40.81
N SER A 32 -3.50 -15.86 40.29
CA SER A 32 -2.41 -15.20 41.08
C SER A 32 -1.04 -15.19 40.36
N MET A 33 -0.23 -14.19 40.71
CA MET A 33 1.10 -13.92 40.16
C MET A 33 2.18 -14.88 40.69
N ALA A 34 3.11 -15.26 39.81
CA ALA A 34 4.49 -15.53 40.16
C ALA A 34 5.38 -14.92 39.06
N LEU A 35 6.40 -14.16 39.45
CA LEU A 35 7.43 -13.68 38.55
C LEU A 35 8.49 -14.78 38.43
N ASP A 36 8.90 -15.12 37.21
CA ASP A 36 10.23 -15.71 37.01
C ASP A 36 10.84 -15.23 35.67
N THR A 37 12.01 -14.64 35.82
CA THR A 37 13.01 -14.20 34.83
C THR A 37 13.98 -15.36 34.57
N ASP A 38 14.59 -15.63 33.43
CA ASP A 38 14.62 -15.06 32.08
C ASP A 38 14.67 -16.28 31.10
N ASP A 39 14.28 -16.20 29.83
CA ASP A 39 15.26 -15.99 28.75
C ASP A 39 14.54 -15.48 27.48
N VAL A 40 14.38 -14.17 27.37
CA VAL A 40 13.96 -13.55 26.10
C VAL A 40 15.22 -13.20 25.32
N VAL A 41 15.50 -13.97 24.26
CA VAL A 41 16.44 -13.56 23.20
C VAL A 41 15.90 -12.28 22.56
N GLY A 42 16.33 -11.16 23.11
CA GLY A 42 15.81 -9.84 22.79
C GLY A 42 16.21 -9.41 21.39
N THR A 43 15.33 -9.63 20.42
CA THR A 43 15.32 -8.76 19.23
C THR A 43 14.94 -7.36 19.72
N ASN A 44 15.95 -6.53 19.98
CA ASN A 44 15.79 -5.17 20.49
C ASN A 44 15.25 -4.23 19.41
N LYS A 45 14.02 -4.52 18.94
CA LYS A 45 13.21 -3.61 18.14
C LYS A 45 12.65 -2.56 19.08
N LYS A 46 13.24 -1.36 19.07
CA LYS A 46 12.58 -0.16 19.60
C LYS A 46 11.14 -0.16 19.08
N LYS A 47 10.15 -0.12 19.99
CA LYS A 47 8.74 0.06 19.61
C LYS A 47 8.62 1.47 19.00
N GLY A 48 8.48 1.52 17.69
CA GLY A 48 8.34 2.78 16.95
C GLY A 48 7.06 3.53 17.31
N THR A 49 6.98 4.80 16.92
CA THR A 49 5.77 5.59 17.11
C THR A 49 4.58 4.98 16.35
N PRO A 50 3.33 5.25 16.76
CA PRO A 50 2.15 4.77 16.02
C PRO A 50 2.16 5.18 14.54
N ALA A 51 2.73 6.36 14.22
CA ALA A 51 2.91 6.80 12.84
C ALA A 51 3.93 5.94 12.08
N GLU A 52 5.08 5.58 12.68
CA GLU A 52 6.07 4.68 12.09
C GLU A 52 5.49 3.28 11.83
N VAL A 53 4.69 2.74 12.75
CA VAL A 53 4.05 1.42 12.59
C VAL A 53 3.03 1.43 11.45
N VAL A 54 2.12 2.42 11.40
CA VAL A 54 1.14 2.53 10.32
C VAL A 54 1.83 2.82 8.98
N ARG A 55 2.91 3.63 8.97
CA ARG A 55 3.76 3.84 7.78
C ARG A 55 4.38 2.54 7.28
N ALA A 56 4.98 1.75 8.16
CA ALA A 56 5.61 0.48 7.80
C ALA A 56 4.59 -0.48 7.17
N ILE A 57 3.41 -0.62 7.77
CA ILE A 57 2.31 -1.43 7.23
C ILE A 57 1.85 -0.91 5.86
N ALA A 58 1.70 0.41 5.69
CA ALA A 58 1.27 1.00 4.44
C ALA A 58 2.27 0.78 3.28
N VAL A 59 3.57 0.83 3.57
CA VAL A 59 4.64 0.54 2.61
C VAL A 59 4.68 -0.96 2.27
N GLU A 60 4.66 -1.83 3.26
CA GLU A 60 4.70 -3.30 3.10
C GLU A 60 3.51 -3.79 2.27
N ALA A 61 2.30 -3.34 2.61
CA ALA A 61 1.07 -3.68 1.89
C ALA A 61 0.87 -2.88 0.57
N ARG A 62 1.86 -2.07 0.16
CA ARG A 62 1.84 -1.25 -1.07
C ARG A 62 0.56 -0.42 -1.24
N LEU A 63 0.06 0.15 -0.15
CA LEU A 63 -1.18 0.93 -0.17
C LEU A 63 -1.01 2.20 -1.02
N SER A 64 -1.99 2.49 -1.87
CA SER A 64 -2.03 3.76 -2.59
C SER A 64 -2.19 4.93 -1.61
N SER A 65 -1.61 6.09 -1.93
CA SER A 65 -1.73 7.30 -1.09
C SER A 65 -3.20 7.66 -0.79
N LYS A 66 -4.11 7.42 -1.74
CA LYS A 66 -5.57 7.57 -1.54
C LYS A 66 -6.13 6.60 -0.50
N ALA A 67 -5.74 5.32 -0.53
CA ALA A 67 -6.16 4.34 0.46
C ALA A 67 -5.61 4.68 1.86
N VAL A 68 -4.35 5.10 1.94
CA VAL A 68 -3.73 5.60 3.18
C VAL A 68 -4.49 6.81 3.73
N GLY A 69 -4.83 7.79 2.88
CA GLY A 69 -5.58 8.99 3.28
C GLY A 69 -6.98 8.66 3.82
N ILE A 70 -7.73 7.78 3.16
CA ILE A 70 -9.04 7.30 3.66
C ILE A 70 -8.88 6.64 5.03
N ARG A 71 -7.91 5.72 5.17
CA ARG A 71 -7.69 5.01 6.44
C ARG A 71 -7.13 5.89 7.54
N LEU A 72 -6.38 6.96 7.22
CA LEU A 72 -5.93 7.93 8.22
C LEU A 72 -7.09 8.71 8.82
N SER A 73 -8.14 9.03 8.04
CA SER A 73 -9.35 9.64 8.58
C SER A 73 -10.00 8.74 9.65
N ASP A 74 -10.25 7.47 9.31
CA ASP A 74 -10.81 6.47 10.24
C ASP A 74 -9.91 6.30 11.49
N LEU A 75 -8.61 6.06 11.29
CA LEU A 75 -7.67 5.72 12.36
C LEU A 75 -7.42 6.88 13.34
N ARG A 76 -7.61 8.14 12.92
CA ARG A 76 -7.41 9.32 13.77
C ARG A 76 -8.49 9.51 14.83
N GLU A 77 -9.64 8.84 14.72
CA GLU A 77 -10.64 8.81 15.79
C GLU A 77 -10.08 8.12 17.05
N VAL A 78 -9.29 7.06 16.86
CA VAL A 78 -8.65 6.26 17.91
C VAL A 78 -7.23 6.75 18.21
N LEU A 79 -6.46 7.16 17.19
CA LEU A 79 -5.05 7.51 17.25
C LEU A 79 -4.83 8.96 16.79
N ARG A 80 -5.25 9.93 17.61
CA ARG A 80 -5.22 11.38 17.31
C ARG A 80 -3.83 11.94 16.96
N GLN A 81 -2.77 11.27 17.40
CA GLN A 81 -1.38 11.58 17.10
C GLN A 81 -0.95 11.25 15.65
N LEU A 82 -1.78 10.56 14.86
CA LEU A 82 -1.46 10.30 13.46
C LEU A 82 -1.59 11.58 12.60
N PRO A 83 -0.69 11.77 11.61
CA PRO A 83 -0.81 12.85 10.64
C PRO A 83 -2.15 12.84 9.92
N LEU A 84 -2.72 14.01 9.66
CA LEU A 84 -3.94 14.17 8.86
C LEU A 84 -3.73 13.74 7.39
N ASP A 85 -2.52 13.99 6.87
CA ASP A 85 -2.18 13.83 5.47
C ASP A 85 -1.32 12.58 5.22
N ALA A 86 -1.65 11.84 4.15
CA ALA A 86 -0.97 10.62 3.76
C ALA A 86 0.47 10.84 3.34
N ARG A 87 0.81 11.97 2.70
CA ARG A 87 2.21 12.29 2.33
C ARG A 87 3.07 12.46 3.58
N THR A 88 2.50 13.09 4.61
CA THR A 88 3.15 13.33 5.90
C THR A 88 3.37 12.01 6.65
N LEU A 89 2.40 11.09 6.68
CA LEU A 89 2.61 9.74 7.25
C LEU A 89 3.69 8.97 6.47
N LEU A 90 3.61 8.97 5.13
CA LEU A 90 4.53 8.21 4.28
C LEU A 90 5.93 8.84 4.22
N GLY A 91 6.11 10.07 4.73
CA GLY A 91 7.37 10.80 4.61
C GLY A 91 7.74 11.09 3.15
N THR A 92 6.75 11.37 2.30
CA THR A 92 6.98 11.66 0.88
C THR A 92 7.87 12.91 0.77
N PRO A 93 8.98 12.85 0.01
CA PRO A 93 9.82 14.03 -0.25
C PRO A 93 9.01 15.22 -0.75
N ARG A 94 9.43 16.42 -0.34
CA ARG A 94 8.88 17.71 -0.80
C ARG A 94 9.74 18.34 -1.89
N GLU A 95 11.02 18.04 -1.86
CA GLU A 95 12.01 18.41 -2.86
C GLU A 95 12.28 17.20 -3.77
N CYS A 96 12.58 17.48 -5.03
CA CYS A 96 13.04 16.50 -6.02
C CYS A 96 14.45 16.89 -6.45
N ALA A 97 15.25 15.93 -6.88
CA ALA A 97 16.57 16.20 -7.42
C ALA A 97 16.41 16.85 -8.81
N CYS A 98 16.51 18.18 -8.87
CA CYS A 98 16.53 18.92 -10.12
C CYS A 98 17.97 19.03 -10.65
N THR A 99 18.09 18.84 -11.95
CA THR A 99 19.25 19.20 -12.77
C THR A 99 18.93 20.49 -13.54
N PHE A 100 19.92 21.08 -14.21
CA PHE A 100 19.71 22.25 -15.07
C PHE A 100 20.12 21.93 -16.50
N ILE A 101 19.22 22.20 -17.44
CA ILE A 101 19.47 22.07 -18.89
C ILE A 101 19.15 23.42 -19.53
N GLU A 102 20.08 23.93 -20.34
CA GLU A 102 20.04 25.30 -20.91
C GLU A 102 19.83 26.44 -19.89
N GLY A 103 20.09 26.17 -18.59
CA GLY A 103 19.90 27.13 -17.49
C GLY A 103 18.51 27.10 -16.83
N GLU A 104 17.62 26.21 -17.28
CA GLU A 104 16.26 26.01 -16.78
C GLU A 104 16.16 24.66 -16.02
N GLU A 105 15.13 24.48 -15.19
CA GLU A 105 15.04 23.33 -14.28
C GLU A 105 14.54 22.06 -15.00
N TYR A 106 15.21 20.92 -14.75
CA TYR A 106 14.84 19.61 -15.30
C TYR A 106 14.88 18.49 -14.25
N VAL A 107 13.85 17.63 -14.24
CA VAL A 107 13.79 16.40 -13.43
C VAL A 107 13.64 15.19 -14.34
N HIS A 108 14.54 14.21 -14.22
CA HIS A 108 14.45 12.93 -14.91
C HIS A 108 13.78 11.86 -14.01
N PHE A 109 12.83 11.10 -14.55
CA PHE A 109 12.12 10.02 -13.83
C PHE A 109 12.54 8.61 -14.24
N GLY A 110 13.32 8.46 -15.31
CA GLY A 110 13.89 7.20 -15.75
C GLY A 110 13.27 6.65 -17.05
N LEU A 111 14.08 6.56 -18.09
CA LEU A 111 13.95 5.55 -19.14
C LEU A 111 15.33 5.03 -19.50
N THR A 112 15.50 3.71 -19.57
CA THR A 112 16.76 3.12 -20.03
C THR A 112 16.79 3.05 -21.56
N GLU A 113 17.93 3.41 -22.14
CA GLU A 113 18.18 3.46 -23.60
C GLU A 113 17.81 2.16 -24.33
N CYS A 114 17.88 1.02 -23.64
CA CYS A 114 17.69 -0.32 -24.20
C CYS A 114 16.25 -0.68 -24.60
N ILE A 115 15.27 0.22 -24.45
CA ILE A 115 13.85 -0.09 -24.71
C ILE A 115 13.35 0.69 -25.93
N ASN A 116 12.69 0.01 -26.87
CA ASN A 116 12.09 0.67 -28.03
C ASN A 116 10.89 1.54 -27.60
N HIS A 117 10.98 2.86 -27.79
CA HIS A 117 10.07 3.83 -27.19
C HIS A 117 9.78 5.02 -28.12
N THR A 118 8.65 5.70 -27.91
CA THR A 118 8.28 6.95 -28.60
C THR A 118 8.16 8.09 -27.60
N LEU A 119 8.77 9.24 -27.89
CA LEU A 119 8.75 10.42 -27.02
C LEU A 119 8.00 11.61 -27.65
N HIS A 120 7.36 12.40 -26.81
CA HIS A 120 6.68 13.64 -27.17
C HIS A 120 6.86 14.66 -26.04
N ILE A 121 7.03 15.95 -26.38
CA ILE A 121 6.96 17.04 -25.41
C ILE A 121 5.60 17.70 -25.54
N ASP A 122 4.81 17.68 -24.47
CA ASP A 122 3.58 18.47 -24.33
C ASP A 122 3.86 19.75 -23.52
N GLY A 123 2.95 20.72 -23.53
CA GLY A 123 3.14 22.02 -22.86
C GLY A 123 1.93 22.43 -22.02
N SER A 124 2.18 22.80 -20.76
CA SER A 124 1.16 23.28 -19.84
C SER A 124 1.62 24.53 -19.10
N THR A 125 0.76 25.56 -19.04
CA THR A 125 1.01 26.76 -18.24
C THR A 125 0.80 26.44 -16.76
N LEU A 126 1.82 26.67 -15.92
CA LEU A 126 1.71 26.45 -14.46
C LEU A 126 0.88 27.54 -13.76
N PHE A 127 1.00 28.78 -14.24
CA PHE A 127 0.37 29.93 -13.61
C PHE A 127 -0.18 30.87 -14.68
N ASN A 128 -1.46 31.25 -14.58
CA ASN A 128 -2.13 32.16 -15.52
C ASN A 128 -1.51 33.58 -15.58
N SER A 129 -0.63 33.92 -14.64
CA SER A 129 0.07 35.20 -14.53
C SER A 129 1.58 35.13 -14.79
N SER A 130 2.13 33.95 -15.09
CA SER A 130 3.55 33.76 -15.42
C SER A 130 3.72 33.30 -16.86
N ARG A 131 4.89 33.57 -17.45
CA ARG A 131 5.29 32.95 -18.72
C ARG A 131 5.96 31.58 -18.53
N LEU A 132 6.18 31.16 -17.28
CA LEU A 132 6.78 29.88 -16.93
C LEU A 132 5.85 28.73 -17.35
N GLN A 133 6.38 27.82 -18.14
CA GLN A 133 5.67 26.66 -18.67
C GLN A 133 6.32 25.36 -18.21
N LEU A 134 5.48 24.37 -17.97
CA LEU A 134 5.85 23.00 -17.68
C LEU A 134 5.81 22.22 -18.99
N TRP A 135 6.90 21.56 -19.31
CA TRP A 135 7.07 20.76 -20.51
C TRP A 135 7.31 19.30 -20.10
N PRO A 136 6.25 18.53 -19.81
CA PRO A 136 6.38 17.10 -19.55
C PRO A 136 6.90 16.38 -20.80
N ILE A 137 7.99 15.65 -20.61
CA ILE A 137 8.53 14.71 -21.61
C ILE A 137 7.76 13.41 -21.41
N LEU A 138 6.89 13.12 -22.36
CA LEU A 138 5.98 11.98 -22.37
C LEU A 138 6.58 10.85 -23.19
N GLY A 139 6.60 9.65 -22.62
CA GLY A 139 7.14 8.45 -23.26
C GLY A 139 6.13 7.33 -23.31
N ARG A 140 6.33 6.41 -24.25
CA ARG A 140 5.57 5.17 -24.37
C ARG A 140 6.46 4.09 -24.91
N LEU A 141 6.48 2.93 -24.27
CA LEU A 141 7.18 1.76 -24.79
C LEU A 141 6.37 1.15 -25.94
N ILE A 142 7.06 0.71 -26.99
CA ILE A 142 6.43 0.06 -28.16
C ILE A 142 6.25 -1.45 -27.89
N SER A 143 7.25 -2.07 -27.26
CA SER A 143 7.30 -3.51 -26.97
C SER A 143 7.94 -3.76 -25.60
N PRO A 144 7.16 -4.12 -24.56
CA PRO A 144 5.70 -4.21 -24.54
C PRO A 144 5.05 -2.83 -24.73
N SER A 145 3.84 -2.79 -25.29
CA SER A 145 3.07 -1.54 -25.42
C SER A 145 2.59 -1.08 -24.06
N THR A 146 2.93 0.14 -23.65
CA THR A 146 2.47 0.75 -22.39
C THR A 146 1.47 1.88 -22.62
N PRO A 147 0.75 2.33 -21.57
CA PRO A 147 0.25 3.69 -21.51
C PRO A 147 1.38 4.72 -21.67
N VAL A 148 1.00 5.96 -21.94
CA VAL A 148 1.94 7.10 -21.90
C VAL A 148 2.32 7.38 -20.44
N LEU A 149 3.61 7.57 -20.18
CA LEU A 149 4.21 7.85 -18.88
C LEU A 149 5.10 9.10 -18.95
N VAL A 150 5.31 9.78 -17.82
CA VAL A 150 6.19 10.95 -17.76
C VAL A 150 7.62 10.46 -17.54
N VAL A 151 8.50 10.77 -18.49
CA VAL A 151 9.93 10.40 -18.52
C VAL A 151 10.78 11.43 -17.81
N GLY A 152 10.40 12.70 -17.97
CA GLY A 152 11.05 13.83 -17.35
C GLY A 152 10.17 15.06 -17.42
N LEU A 153 10.61 16.11 -16.74
CA LEU A 153 9.84 17.33 -16.54
C LEU A 153 10.77 18.53 -16.64
N PHE A 154 10.62 19.30 -17.71
CA PHE A 154 11.34 20.56 -17.91
C PHE A 154 10.44 21.73 -17.52
N CYS A 155 11.01 22.72 -16.83
CA CYS A 155 10.31 23.90 -16.34
C CYS A 155 11.08 25.14 -16.79
N GLY A 156 10.53 25.91 -17.72
CA GLY A 156 11.23 27.02 -18.36
C GLY A 156 10.34 27.85 -19.28
N LEU A 157 10.94 28.85 -19.94
CA LEU A 157 10.22 29.75 -20.86
C LEU A 157 9.99 29.15 -22.27
N PRO A 158 11.02 28.77 -23.04
CA PRO A 158 10.82 28.15 -24.35
C PRO A 158 10.38 26.68 -24.23
N LYS A 159 9.80 26.14 -25.29
CA LYS A 159 9.68 24.68 -25.45
C LYS A 159 11.08 24.11 -25.66
N PRO A 160 11.50 23.05 -24.94
CA PRO A 160 12.79 22.42 -25.18
C PRO A 160 12.88 21.86 -26.60
N VAL A 161 13.98 22.15 -27.30
CA VAL A 161 14.10 21.93 -28.75
C VAL A 161 14.41 20.47 -29.08
N ASN A 162 15.26 19.82 -28.28
CA ASN A 162 15.79 18.50 -28.57
C ASN A 162 15.57 17.54 -27.39
N VAL A 163 14.66 16.58 -27.55
CA VAL A 163 14.35 15.57 -26.51
C VAL A 163 15.57 14.74 -26.09
N THR A 164 16.53 14.52 -26.99
CA THR A 164 17.67 13.62 -26.76
C THR A 164 18.55 14.09 -25.60
N GLU A 165 18.73 15.41 -25.48
CA GLU A 165 19.52 16.06 -24.40
C GLU A 165 18.96 15.79 -22.99
N TYR A 166 17.73 15.28 -22.89
CA TYR A 166 17.03 14.95 -21.65
C TYR A 166 17.03 13.45 -21.33
N LEU A 167 17.67 12.62 -22.17
CA LEU A 167 17.75 11.16 -22.01
C LEU A 167 19.17 10.70 -21.62
N ASP A 168 20.19 11.39 -22.10
CA ASP A 168 21.61 11.02 -21.95
C ASP A 168 22.19 11.38 -20.56
N THR A 169 21.38 11.30 -19.48
CA THR A 169 21.68 11.84 -18.12
C THR A 169 21.93 10.78 -17.05
#